data_AF-A0A2R6IUM1-F1
#
_entry.id   AF-A0A2R6IUM1-F1
#
_cell.length_a   1.000
_cell.length_b   1.000
_cell.length_c   1.000
_cell.angle_alpha   90.00
_cell.angle_beta   90.00
_cell.angle_gamma   90.00
#
_symmetry.space_group_name_H-M   'P 1'
#
loop_
_entity.id
_entity.type
_entity.pdbx_description
1 polymer ?
#
loop_
_entity_poly.entity_id
_entity_poly.type
_entity_poly.pdbx_seq_one_letter_code
_entity_poly.pdbx_strand_id
1 'polypeptide(L)'
;MPPDRGRPGVRVIHRPAAVEPEERALAPTKRVLADDVEVADSGLSQLLGLMFRRSVPDDYALAFRFEAADSRSLHMLFVPFAIDAVWLVEGEVTKVKRLRPWIGLGWGRADTIVELPAGAADDVEPGDAVVVEG
;
A
#
# COMPACT_ATOMS: atom_id res chain seq x y z
N MET A 1 -11.72 -16.64 16.10
CA MET A 1 -10.50 -16.51 16.90
C MET A 1 -9.83 -15.23 16.44
N PRO A 2 -9.77 -14.16 17.25
CA PRO A 2 -9.03 -12.97 16.84
C PRO A 2 -7.54 -13.33 16.72
N PRO A 3 -6.81 -12.76 15.74
CA PRO A 3 -5.38 -13.00 15.63
C PRO A 3 -4.64 -12.47 16.87
N ASP A 4 -3.63 -13.24 17.26
CA ASP A 4 -2.74 -13.01 18.39
C ASP A 4 -1.92 -11.71 18.17
N ARG A 5 -2.14 -10.68 19.00
CA ARG A 5 -1.45 -9.37 18.97
C ARG A 5 -0.03 -9.41 19.56
N GLY A 6 0.65 -10.57 19.48
CA GLY A 6 1.87 -10.86 20.25
C GLY A 6 3.19 -10.91 19.47
N ARG A 7 3.19 -10.82 18.13
CA ARG A 7 4.41 -10.68 17.32
C ARG A 7 4.42 -9.28 16.70
N PRO A 8 5.58 -8.59 16.58
CA PRO A 8 5.65 -7.45 15.69
C PRO A 8 5.41 -7.99 14.27
N GLY A 9 4.16 -7.89 13.81
CA GLY A 9 3.82 -8.17 12.43
C GLY A 9 4.45 -7.14 11.52
N VAL A 10 4.58 -7.48 10.25
CA VAL A 10 4.91 -6.49 9.21
C VAL A 10 3.80 -5.43 9.20
N ARG A 11 4.16 -4.15 9.12
CA ARG A 11 3.24 -3.00 9.11
C ARG A 11 3.53 -2.07 7.95
N VAL A 12 2.49 -1.43 7.41
CA VAL A 12 2.63 -0.33 6.46
C VAL A 12 2.52 0.98 7.20
N ILE A 13 3.51 1.83 7.02
CA ILE A 13 3.64 3.06 7.76
C ILE A 13 3.85 4.22 6.80
N HIS A 14 2.99 5.22 6.93
CA HIS A 14 3.06 6.49 6.24
C HIS A 14 3.74 7.55 7.10
N ARG A 15 4.58 8.36 6.46
CA ARG A 15 5.13 9.61 6.98
C ARG A 15 4.92 10.67 5.90
N PRO A 16 4.23 11.77 6.20
CA PRO A 16 4.08 12.85 5.24
C PRO A 16 5.46 13.44 4.90
N ALA A 17 5.59 14.00 3.71
CA ALA A 17 6.75 14.81 3.34
C ALA A 17 6.95 15.92 4.39
N ALA A 18 8.21 16.30 4.65
CA ALA A 18 8.51 17.28 5.66
C ALA A 18 7.86 18.63 5.32
N VAL A 19 6.80 18.98 6.04
CA VAL A 19 6.22 20.32 6.04
C VAL A 19 7.14 21.30 6.77
N GLU A 20 6.97 22.58 6.44
CA GLU A 20 7.68 23.70 7.05
C GLU A 20 7.66 23.60 8.60
N PRO A 21 8.70 24.12 9.29
CA PRO A 21 8.94 23.84 10.71
C PRO A 21 7.75 24.08 11.66
N GLU A 22 6.85 24.98 11.27
CA GLU A 22 5.70 25.47 12.01
C GLU A 22 4.47 24.55 11.89
N GLU A 23 4.27 23.88 10.76
CA GLU A 23 3.24 22.83 10.59
C GLU A 23 3.67 21.49 11.20
N ARG A 24 4.98 21.24 11.25
CA ARG A 24 5.57 20.02 11.84
C ARG A 24 5.32 19.87 13.34
N ALA A 25 5.02 20.95 14.06
CA ALA A 25 4.72 20.90 15.50
C ALA A 25 3.31 20.36 15.81
N LEU A 26 2.41 20.29 14.83
CA LEU A 26 1.00 19.92 15.00
C LEU A 26 0.62 18.63 14.25
N ALA A 27 1.41 18.21 13.26
CA ALA A 27 1.12 17.02 12.46
C ALA A 27 1.64 15.72 13.12
N PRO A 28 0.86 14.62 13.12
CA PRO A 28 1.38 13.32 13.51
C PRO A 28 2.52 12.91 12.56
N THR A 29 3.69 12.60 13.13
CA THR A 29 4.92 12.34 12.36
C THR A 29 4.95 10.97 11.68
N LYS A 30 4.04 10.07 12.06
CA LYS A 30 3.97 8.68 11.60
C LYS A 30 2.53 8.17 11.75
N ARG A 31 1.96 7.58 10.71
CA ARG A 31 0.63 6.94 10.71
C ARG A 31 0.77 5.49 10.27
N VAL A 32 0.07 4.58 10.94
CA VAL A 32 -0.05 3.18 10.50
C VAL A 32 -1.20 3.11 9.50
N LEU A 33 -0.92 2.60 8.30
CA LEU A 33 -1.93 2.34 7.26
C LEU A 33 -2.49 0.92 7.35
N ALA A 34 -1.67 -0.04 7.79
CA ALA A 34 -2.05 -1.44 7.95
C ALA A 34 -1.17 -2.14 8.99
N ASP A 35 -1.79 -3.01 9.79
CA ASP A 35 -1.14 -3.88 10.78
C ASP A 35 -1.17 -5.37 10.37
N ASP A 36 -2.01 -5.74 9.39
CA ASP A 36 -2.04 -7.08 8.78
C ASP A 36 -1.48 -7.01 7.36
N VAL A 37 -0.18 -7.25 7.21
CA VAL A 37 0.52 -7.06 5.93
C VAL A 37 1.00 -8.38 5.35
N GLU A 38 0.54 -8.67 4.14
CA GLU A 38 1.05 -9.74 3.30
C GLU A 38 2.08 -9.19 2.33
N VAL A 39 3.23 -9.87 2.19
CA VAL A 39 4.28 -9.48 1.26
C VAL A 39 4.34 -10.48 0.12
N ALA A 40 4.10 -10.01 -1.11
CA ALA A 40 4.23 -10.77 -2.34
C ALA A 40 5.62 -10.57 -2.96
N ASP A 41 6.53 -11.49 -2.65
CA ASP A 41 7.94 -11.47 -3.08
C ASP A 41 8.26 -12.44 -4.24
N SER A 42 7.28 -13.23 -4.69
CA SER A 42 7.43 -14.20 -5.77
C SER A 42 6.49 -13.93 -6.94
N GLY A 43 6.92 -14.21 -8.17
CA GLY A 43 6.14 -13.91 -9.39
C GLY A 43 4.73 -14.50 -9.40
N LEU A 44 4.52 -15.68 -8.78
CA LEU A 44 3.18 -16.27 -8.64
C LEU A 44 2.29 -15.48 -7.66
N SER A 45 2.82 -15.12 -6.50
CA SER A 45 2.10 -14.29 -5.51
C SER A 45 1.77 -12.90 -6.08
N GLN A 46 2.70 -12.34 -6.87
CA GLN A 46 2.53 -11.03 -7.51
C GLN A 46 1.50 -11.05 -8.64
N LEU A 47 1.44 -12.14 -9.41
CA LEU A 47 0.44 -12.29 -10.47
C LEU A 47 -0.97 -12.50 -9.90
N LEU A 48 -1.09 -13.19 -8.76
CA LEU A 48 -2.38 -13.51 -8.15
C LEU A 48 -3.02 -12.33 -7.42
N GLY A 49 -2.22 -11.54 -6.68
CA GLY A 49 -2.70 -10.39 -5.93
C GLY A 49 -3.94 -10.70 -5.07
N LEU A 50 -4.92 -9.80 -5.09
CA LEU A 50 -6.21 -9.97 -4.39
C LEU A 50 -7.28 -10.73 -5.19
N MET A 51 -6.93 -11.34 -6.32
CA MET A 51 -7.91 -12.07 -7.13
C MET A 51 -8.61 -13.16 -6.30
N PHE A 52 -9.91 -13.31 -6.54
CA PHE A 52 -10.77 -14.30 -5.87
C PHE A 52 -11.08 -14.03 -4.40
N ARG A 53 -10.54 -12.95 -3.81
CA ARG A 53 -10.99 -12.48 -2.49
C ARG A 53 -12.31 -11.71 -2.62
N ARG A 54 -13.20 -11.89 -1.64
CA ARG A 54 -14.48 -11.15 -1.60
C ARG A 54 -14.36 -9.79 -0.91
N SER A 55 -13.44 -9.70 0.04
CA SER A 55 -13.12 -8.51 0.83
C SER A 55 -11.74 -8.69 1.48
N VAL A 56 -11.21 -7.61 2.04
CA VAL A 56 -10.06 -7.61 2.96
C VAL A 56 -10.43 -6.80 4.22
N PRO A 57 -9.76 -7.03 5.36
CA PRO A 57 -9.90 -6.18 6.56
C PRO A 57 -9.49 -4.72 6.29
N ASP A 58 -9.99 -3.79 7.10
CA ASP A 58 -9.68 -2.35 6.97
C ASP A 58 -8.22 -2.02 7.35
N ASP A 59 -7.57 -2.88 8.13
CA ASP A 59 -6.18 -2.79 8.58
C ASP A 59 -5.22 -3.68 7.76
N TYR A 60 -5.67 -4.17 6.60
CA TYR A 60 -4.90 -5.05 5.73
C TYR A 60 -4.07 -4.29 4.70
N ALA A 61 -2.91 -4.84 4.32
CA ALA A 61 -2.22 -4.44 3.11
C ALA A 61 -1.61 -5.65 2.37
N LEU A 62 -1.51 -5.52 1.05
CA LEU A 62 -0.70 -6.41 0.21
C LEU A 62 0.45 -5.61 -0.40
N ALA A 63 1.69 -5.98 -0.08
CA ALA A 63 2.90 -5.32 -0.57
C ALA A 63 3.61 -6.18 -1.61
N PHE A 64 3.64 -5.72 -2.86
CA PHE A 64 4.39 -6.34 -3.96
C PHE A 64 5.80 -5.75 -3.96
N ARG A 65 6.83 -6.58 -3.76
CA ARG A 65 8.24 -6.14 -3.80
C ARG A 65 8.93 -6.64 -5.07
N PHE A 66 9.60 -5.74 -5.78
CA PHE A 66 10.33 -6.02 -7.01
C PHE A 66 11.82 -5.74 -6.79
N GLU A 67 12.69 -6.40 -7.56
CA GLU A 67 14.14 -6.23 -7.44
C GLU A 67 14.63 -4.83 -7.82
N ALA A 68 13.89 -4.13 -8.69
CA ALA A 68 14.25 -2.81 -9.18
C ALA A 68 13.03 -1.97 -9.54
N ALA A 69 13.22 -0.65 -9.48
CA ALA A 69 12.21 0.34 -9.84
C ALA A 69 12.01 0.42 -11.35
N ASP A 70 10.82 0.03 -11.81
CA ASP A 70 10.42 0.02 -13.22
C ASP A 70 8.95 0.43 -13.37
N SER A 71 8.43 0.50 -14.60
CA SER A 71 7.00 0.71 -14.87
C SER A 71 6.20 -0.52 -14.46
N ARG A 72 5.44 -0.39 -13.36
CA ARG A 72 4.60 -1.44 -12.80
C ARG A 72 3.12 -1.15 -13.00
N SER A 73 2.38 -2.17 -13.43
CA SER A 73 0.94 -2.12 -13.68
C SER A 73 0.14 -2.90 -12.66
N LEU A 74 -1.05 -2.41 -12.32
CA LEU A 74 -2.08 -3.16 -11.60
C LEU A 74 -3.36 -3.25 -12.44
N HIS A 75 -4.06 -4.37 -12.29
CA HIS A 75 -5.39 -4.60 -12.81
C HIS A 75 -6.32 -5.14 -11.74
N MET A 76 -7.60 -4.80 -11.81
CA MET A 76 -8.64 -5.25 -10.86
C MET A 76 -9.45 -6.45 -11.36
N LEU A 77 -8.97 -7.16 -12.38
CA LEU A 77 -9.65 -8.36 -12.88
C LEU A 77 -9.85 -9.35 -11.72
N PHE A 78 -11.08 -9.83 -11.52
CA PHE A 78 -11.48 -10.72 -10.41
C PHE A 78 -11.36 -10.15 -8.99
N VAL A 79 -11.24 -8.82 -8.83
CA VAL A 79 -11.30 -8.13 -7.54
C VAL A 79 -12.64 -7.37 -7.42
N PRO A 80 -13.59 -7.84 -6.59
CA PRO A 80 -14.96 -7.33 -6.55
C PRO A 80 -15.15 -6.09 -5.64
N PHE A 81 -14.08 -5.52 -5.10
CA PHE A 81 -14.09 -4.33 -4.24
C PHE A 81 -13.06 -3.30 -4.71
N ALA A 82 -13.21 -2.06 -4.26
CA ALA A 82 -12.27 -0.98 -4.58
C ALA A 82 -11.06 -1.06 -3.65
N ILE A 83 -9.89 -0.68 -4.15
CA ILE A 83 -8.66 -0.58 -3.37
C ILE A 83 -7.96 0.74 -3.67
N ASP A 84 -7.13 1.18 -2.74
CA ASP A 84 -6.12 2.19 -3.01
C ASP A 84 -4.80 1.49 -3.34
N ALA A 85 -4.15 1.94 -4.40
CA ALA A 85 -2.84 1.46 -4.79
C ALA A 85 -1.81 2.59 -4.67
N VAL A 86 -0.68 2.28 -4.04
CA VAL A 86 0.43 3.20 -3.81
C VAL A 86 1.69 2.63 -4.48
N TRP A 87 2.23 3.36 -5.45
CA TRP A 87 3.50 3.02 -6.11
C TRP A 87 4.64 3.71 -5.39
N LEU A 88 5.68 2.95 -5.06
CA LEU A 88 6.82 3.40 -4.28
C LEU A 88 8.15 3.14 -5.00
N VAL A 89 9.08 4.07 -4.88
CA VAL A 89 10.49 3.89 -5.23
C VAL A 89 11.30 4.17 -3.98
N GLU A 90 12.03 3.16 -3.49
CA GLU A 90 12.88 3.26 -2.30
C GLU A 90 12.10 3.80 -1.07
N GLY A 91 10.80 3.49 -0.99
CA GLY A 91 9.89 3.95 0.06
C GLY A 91 9.27 5.33 -0.16
N GLU A 92 9.64 6.07 -1.19
CA GLU A 92 8.99 7.33 -1.58
C GLU A 92 7.78 7.06 -2.48
N VAL A 93 6.65 7.71 -2.19
CA VAL A 93 5.42 7.62 -2.97
C VAL A 93 5.60 8.33 -4.31
N THR A 94 5.52 7.58 -5.41
CA THR A 94 5.54 8.14 -6.76
C THR A 94 4.13 8.35 -7.32
N LYS A 95 3.15 7.59 -6.83
CA LYS A 95 1.76 7.68 -7.26
C LYS A 95 0.81 7.03 -6.26
N VAL A 96 -0.37 7.61 -6.12
CA VAL A 96 -1.53 6.99 -5.45
C VAL A 96 -2.70 6.93 -6.43
N LYS A 97 -3.46 5.84 -6.40
CA LYS A 97 -4.69 5.72 -7.20
C LYS A 97 -5.71 4.79 -6.56
N ARG A 98 -6.95 5.27 -6.42
CA ARG A 98 -8.12 4.41 -6.16
C ARG A 98 -8.51 3.63 -7.41
N LEU A 99 -8.48 2.31 -7.31
CA LEU A 99 -8.85 1.38 -8.37
C LEU A 99 -10.27 0.85 -8.15
N ARG A 100 -11.10 0.91 -9.20
CA ARG A 100 -12.48 0.46 -9.16
C ARG A 100 -12.57 -1.07 -9.24
N PRO A 101 -13.57 -1.70 -8.61
CA PRO A 101 -13.82 -3.13 -8.74
C PRO A 101 -13.86 -3.57 -10.21
N TRP A 102 -13.27 -4.73 -10.53
CA TRP A 102 -13.26 -5.37 -11.85
C TRP A 102 -12.52 -4.62 -12.99
N ILE A 103 -12.63 -3.30 -13.06
CA ILE A 103 -12.23 -2.48 -14.22
C ILE A 103 -11.09 -1.51 -13.91
N GLY A 104 -10.63 -1.45 -12.66
CA GLY A 104 -9.50 -0.61 -12.27
C GLY A 104 -8.22 -1.03 -12.97
N LEU A 105 -7.50 -0.04 -13.48
CA LEU A 105 -6.17 -0.18 -14.08
C LEU A 105 -5.29 0.97 -13.58
N GLY A 106 -4.04 0.66 -13.24
CA GLY A 106 -3.07 1.64 -12.75
C GLY A 106 -1.67 1.33 -13.26
N TRP A 107 -0.89 2.38 -13.51
CA TRP A 107 0.51 2.30 -13.94
C TRP A 107 1.33 3.37 -13.23
N GLY A 108 2.52 3.03 -12.78
CA GLY A 108 3.44 3.95 -12.11
C GLY A 108 4.84 3.35 -12.02
N ARG A 109 5.85 4.18 -11.79
CA ARG A 109 7.21 3.71 -11.54
C ARG A 109 7.30 3.21 -10.10
N ALA A 110 7.71 1.95 -9.90
CA ALA A 110 7.83 1.38 -8.57
C ALA A 110 8.83 0.21 -8.49
N ASP A 111 9.52 0.12 -7.34
CA ASP A 111 10.09 -1.14 -6.83
C ASP A 111 9.18 -1.80 -5.78
N THR A 112 8.21 -1.06 -5.25
CA THR A 112 7.21 -1.60 -4.33
C THR A 112 5.83 -1.04 -4.67
N ILE A 113 4.80 -1.89 -4.69
CA ILE A 113 3.40 -1.44 -4.73
C ILE A 113 2.72 -1.90 -3.45
N VAL A 114 1.96 -1.02 -2.81
CA VAL A 114 1.11 -1.35 -1.67
C VAL A 114 -0.35 -1.21 -2.09
N GLU A 115 -1.11 -2.29 -1.98
CA GLU A 115 -2.56 -2.30 -2.10
C GLU A 115 -3.19 -2.22 -0.70
N LEU A 116 -4.11 -1.27 -0.54
CA LEU A 116 -4.82 -0.98 0.70
C LEU A 116 -6.33 -0.97 0.47
N PRO A 117 -7.17 -1.19 1.49
CA PRO A 117 -8.60 -0.90 1.43
C PRO A 117 -8.86 0.51 0.92
N ALA A 118 -9.91 0.67 0.10
CA ALA A 118 -10.28 2.00 -0.39
C ALA A 118 -10.59 2.95 0.77
N GLY A 119 -9.93 4.09 0.80
CA GLY A 119 -10.01 5.13 1.83
C GLY A 119 -8.74 5.21 2.68
N ALA A 120 -7.99 4.11 2.79
CA ALA A 120 -6.81 4.06 3.65
C ALA A 120 -5.66 4.96 3.17
N ALA A 121 -5.63 5.31 1.88
CA ALA A 121 -4.61 6.17 1.31
C ALA A 121 -5.09 7.61 1.02
N ASP A 122 -6.22 8.06 1.59
CA ASP A 122 -6.80 9.38 1.30
C ASP A 122 -5.84 10.54 1.64
N ASP A 123 -5.02 10.39 2.69
CA ASP A 123 -4.01 11.39 3.09
C ASP A 123 -2.58 11.02 2.67
N VAL A 124 -2.41 10.14 1.67
CA VAL A 124 -1.10 9.77 1.13
C VAL A 124 -0.91 10.46 -0.21
N GLU A 125 0.19 11.20 -0.35
CA GLU A 125 0.48 11.99 -1.53
C GLU A 125 1.85 11.64 -2.14
N PRO A 126 2.05 11.87 -3.44
CA PRO A 126 3.39 11.76 -4.03
C PRO A 126 4.43 12.64 -3.30
N GLY A 127 5.60 12.06 -3.02
CA GLY A 127 6.65 12.67 -2.21
C GLY A 127 6.62 12.28 -0.72
N ASP A 128 5.52 11.69 -0.24
CA ASP A 128 5.47 11.09 1.10
C ASP A 128 6.37 9.85 1.18
N ALA A 129 6.70 9.43 2.41
CA ALA A 129 7.36 8.15 2.64
C ALA A 129 6.35 7.10 3.14
N VAL A 130 6.32 5.94 2.49
CA VAL A 130 5.60 4.76 2.94
C VAL A 130 6.57 3.59 3.07
N VAL A 131 6.64 3.00 4.26
CA VAL A 131 7.59 1.92 4.58
C VAL A 131 6.84 0.69 5.05
N VAL A 132 7.27 -0.47 4.55
CA VAL A 132 6.82 -1.79 5.01
C VAL A 132 7.83 -2.30 6.05
N GLU A 133 7.58 -2.04 7.33
CA GLU A 133 8.46 -2.37 8.46
C GLU A 133 8.08 -3.73 9.07
N GLY A 134 9.06 -4.58 9.39
CA GLY A 134 8.87 -5.87 10.07
C GLY A 134 10.11 -6.28 10.85
#